data_AF-A0A925DZD6-F1
#
_entry.id   AF-A0A925DZD6-F1
#
_cell.length_a   1.000
_cell.length_b   1.000
_cell.length_c   1.000
_cell.angle_alpha   90.00
_cell.angle_beta   90.00
_cell.angle_gamma   90.00
#
_symmetry.space_group_name_H-M   'P 1'
#
loop_
_entity.id
_entity.type
_entity.pdbx_description
1 polymer ?
#
loop_
_entity_poly.entity_id
_entity_poly.type
_entity_poly.pdbx_seq_one_letter_code
_entity_poly.pdbx_strand_id
1 'polypeptide(L)'
;MVLNWMLNRPAWRLYRELAASSPLLVLNPGLVGFRIYEVGGKRTRWRSVVLLINADGLTLYRNGGKTPIDFTCRPEQLRWFGRPDKYHPGTNHLMIHVQIGDSWQVLSLWAWKDDTGHIVRALKAIATPEQIKAYRRARPYIHYQVDVAYPGVQDIHGAWTLSSRVMLYITPAFLVVLAPNEGKRFIVQKSIPMEQIQGIETMLRLDRPTQEGIVRFTVGDEKLAFAMLDFQAFADRLGEAARRTLEDPIIEHGKKKKYDEE
;
A
#
# COMPACT_ATOMS: atom_id res chain seq x y z
N MET A 1 -17.45 -36.90 -10.87
CA MET A 1 -18.74 -36.16 -10.82
C MET A 1 -18.63 -34.75 -10.21
N VAL A 2 -17.70 -34.48 -9.27
CA VAL A 2 -17.49 -33.14 -8.66
C VAL A 2 -16.91 -32.09 -9.63
N LEU A 3 -16.11 -32.53 -10.61
CA LEU A 3 -15.47 -31.63 -11.58
C LEU A 3 -16.49 -30.89 -12.46
N ASN A 4 -17.55 -31.55 -12.95
CA ASN A 4 -18.52 -30.95 -13.87
C ASN A 4 -19.39 -29.85 -13.24
N TRP A 5 -19.62 -29.89 -11.92
CA TRP A 5 -20.42 -28.86 -11.24
C TRP A 5 -19.62 -27.58 -10.96
N MET A 6 -18.32 -27.69 -10.69
CA MET A 6 -17.44 -26.52 -10.57
C MET A 6 -17.34 -25.75 -11.90
N LEU A 7 -17.25 -26.46 -13.02
CA LEU A 7 -17.08 -25.86 -14.36
C LEU A 7 -18.30 -25.07 -14.85
N ASN A 8 -19.47 -25.28 -14.25
CA ASN A 8 -20.71 -24.56 -14.59
C ASN A 8 -20.96 -23.32 -13.72
N ARG A 9 -20.06 -22.99 -12.79
CA ARG A 9 -20.18 -21.76 -12.01
C ARG A 9 -19.80 -20.55 -12.86
N PRO A 10 -20.54 -19.43 -12.76
CA PRO A 10 -20.25 -18.20 -13.51
C PRO A 10 -18.78 -17.75 -13.44
N ALA A 11 -18.17 -17.84 -12.25
CA ALA A 11 -16.77 -17.45 -12.05
C ALA A 11 -15.75 -18.35 -12.78
N TRP A 12 -16.05 -19.64 -13.00
CA TRP A 12 -15.19 -20.53 -13.78
C TRP A 12 -15.30 -20.30 -15.28
N ARG A 13 -16.49 -19.92 -15.77
CA ARG A 13 -16.67 -19.49 -17.16
C ARG A 13 -15.90 -18.20 -17.42
N LEU A 14 -16.09 -17.21 -16.55
CA LEU A 14 -15.34 -15.94 -16.61
C LEU A 14 -13.83 -16.18 -16.57
N TYR A 15 -13.33 -17.02 -15.66
CA TYR A 15 -11.91 -17.37 -15.61
C TYR A 15 -11.38 -17.88 -16.96
N ARG A 16 -12.11 -18.77 -17.64
CA ARG A 16 -11.68 -19.32 -18.94
C ARG A 16 -11.70 -18.25 -20.03
N GLU A 17 -12.74 -17.43 -20.06
CA GLU A 17 -12.84 -16.31 -21.02
C GLU A 17 -11.68 -15.33 -20.84
N LEU A 18 -11.37 -14.96 -19.59
CA LEU A 18 -10.24 -14.10 -19.26
C LEU A 18 -8.89 -14.78 -19.51
N ALA A 19 -8.78 -16.09 -19.34
CA ALA A 19 -7.54 -16.81 -19.65
C ALA A 19 -7.27 -16.86 -21.17
N ALA A 20 -8.33 -16.92 -21.98
CA ALA A 20 -8.23 -16.96 -23.43
C ALA A 20 -7.76 -15.62 -24.04
N SER A 21 -7.86 -14.50 -23.31
CA SER A 21 -7.40 -13.18 -23.77
C SER A 21 -5.91 -12.91 -23.52
N SER A 22 -5.12 -13.93 -23.20
CA SER A 22 -3.68 -13.85 -22.96
C SER A 22 -3.26 -12.78 -21.91
N PRO A 23 -3.81 -12.82 -20.68
CA PRO A 23 -3.45 -11.87 -19.62
C PRO A 23 -2.03 -12.12 -19.08
N LEU A 24 -1.48 -11.14 -18.37
CA LEU A 24 -0.23 -11.32 -17.61
C LEU A 24 -0.42 -12.37 -16.49
N LEU A 25 -1.60 -12.35 -15.86
CA LEU A 25 -2.03 -13.36 -14.91
C LEU A 25 -3.55 -13.39 -14.81
N VAL A 26 -4.10 -14.59 -14.72
CA VAL A 26 -5.46 -14.80 -14.23
C VAL A 26 -5.45 -15.91 -13.20
N LEU A 27 -6.04 -15.67 -12.02
CA LEU A 27 -6.20 -16.68 -10.98
C LEU A 27 -7.68 -17.00 -10.77
N ASN A 28 -7.94 -18.29 -10.63
CA ASN A 28 -9.28 -18.82 -10.48
C ASN A 28 -9.89 -18.47 -9.10
N PRO A 29 -11.22 -18.61 -8.94
CA PRO A 29 -11.87 -18.39 -7.66
C PRO A 29 -11.55 -19.55 -6.71
N GLY A 30 -10.84 -19.25 -5.62
CA GLY A 30 -10.50 -20.18 -4.55
C GLY A 30 -9.02 -20.21 -4.22
N LEU A 31 -8.16 -19.81 -5.17
CA LEU A 31 -6.71 -19.67 -4.95
C LEU A 31 -6.34 -18.32 -4.31
N VAL A 32 -7.20 -17.32 -4.50
CA VAL A 32 -7.00 -15.98 -3.95
C VAL A 32 -8.25 -15.53 -3.20
N GLY A 33 -8.01 -14.90 -2.05
CA GLY A 33 -9.01 -14.07 -1.42
C GLY A 33 -8.50 -12.65 -1.20
N PHE A 34 -9.45 -11.73 -1.10
CA PHE A 34 -9.16 -10.31 -1.00
C PHE A 34 -10.03 -9.64 0.06
N ARG A 35 -9.54 -8.50 0.57
CA ARG A 35 -10.34 -7.46 1.20
C ARG A 35 -9.78 -6.10 0.81
N ILE A 36 -10.64 -5.09 0.84
CA ILE A 36 -10.28 -3.71 0.56
C ILE A 36 -10.44 -2.92 1.86
N TYR A 37 -9.46 -2.09 2.14
CA TYR A 37 -9.49 -1.12 3.21
C TYR A 37 -9.32 0.28 2.62
N GLU A 38 -10.32 1.13 2.78
CA GLU A 38 -10.16 2.57 2.54
C GLU A 38 -9.51 3.20 3.78
N VAL A 39 -8.39 3.90 3.60
CA VAL A 39 -7.63 4.46 4.73
C VAL A 39 -8.43 5.57 5.40
N GLY A 40 -8.65 5.45 6.71
CA GLY A 40 -9.59 6.31 7.44
C GLY A 40 -11.08 5.99 7.21
N GLY A 41 -11.37 4.93 6.44
CA GLY A 41 -12.72 4.53 6.04
C GLY A 41 -13.09 3.11 6.44
N LYS A 42 -14.01 2.51 5.67
CA LYS A 42 -14.54 1.18 5.94
C LYS A 42 -13.62 0.09 5.38
N ARG A 43 -13.66 -1.08 6.03
CA ARG A 43 -13.00 -2.30 5.56
C ARG A 43 -14.04 -3.31 5.09
N THR A 44 -13.80 -3.94 3.93
CA THR A 44 -14.65 -5.04 3.45
C THR A 44 -14.28 -6.35 4.15
N ARG A 45 -15.19 -7.33 4.10
CA ARG A 45 -14.92 -8.70 4.58
C ARG A 45 -14.05 -9.44 3.54
N TRP A 46 -13.27 -10.40 4.02
CA TRP A 46 -12.54 -11.31 3.14
C TRP A 46 -13.50 -12.08 2.23
N ARG A 47 -13.16 -12.18 0.94
CA ARG A 47 -13.95 -12.88 -0.08
C ARG A 47 -13.03 -13.54 -1.09
N SER A 48 -13.51 -14.61 -1.72
CA SER A 48 -12.81 -15.24 -2.86
C SER A 48 -13.19 -14.54 -4.17
N VAL A 49 -12.21 -14.40 -5.08
CA VAL A 49 -12.34 -13.67 -6.36
C VAL A 49 -11.63 -14.36 -7.50
N VAL A 50 -12.02 -13.99 -8.71
CA VAL A 50 -11.16 -14.12 -9.88
C VAL A 50 -10.27 -12.88 -9.93
N LEU A 51 -8.96 -13.05 -9.92
CA LEU A 51 -7.99 -11.97 -10.08
C LEU A 51 -7.51 -11.95 -11.54
N LEU A 52 -7.55 -10.79 -12.17
CA LEU A 52 -7.00 -10.52 -13.49
C LEU A 52 -5.92 -9.45 -13.38
N ILE A 53 -4.77 -9.69 -13.99
CA ILE A 53 -3.72 -8.70 -14.22
C ILE A 53 -3.37 -8.72 -15.71
N ASN A 54 -3.48 -7.58 -16.37
CA ASN A 54 -3.08 -7.35 -17.75
C ASN A 54 -2.31 -6.03 -17.86
N ALA A 55 -1.97 -5.58 -19.07
CA ALA A 55 -1.26 -4.32 -19.27
C ALA A 55 -2.04 -3.09 -18.75
N ASP A 56 -3.38 -3.15 -18.78
CA ASP A 56 -4.27 -2.07 -18.33
C ASP A 56 -4.46 -2.03 -16.81
N GLY A 57 -3.90 -3.01 -16.09
CA GLY A 57 -3.85 -3.01 -14.62
C GLY A 57 -4.38 -4.30 -13.99
N LEU A 58 -4.96 -4.14 -12.80
CA LEU A 58 -5.48 -5.20 -11.95
C LEU A 58 -6.99 -5.08 -11.80
N THR A 59 -7.71 -6.19 -11.97
CA THR A 59 -9.16 -6.25 -11.73
C THR A 59 -9.53 -7.46 -10.87
N LEU A 60 -10.44 -7.27 -9.92
CA LEU A 60 -11.02 -8.33 -9.09
C LEU A 60 -12.49 -8.52 -9.43
N TYR A 61 -12.85 -9.73 -9.82
CA TYR A 61 -14.24 -10.11 -10.06
C TYR A 61 -14.75 -10.96 -8.91
N ARG A 62 -15.87 -10.55 -8.34
CA ARG A 62 -16.53 -11.29 -7.25
C ARG A 62 -16.94 -12.67 -7.76
N ASN A 63 -16.68 -13.70 -6.96
CA ASN A 63 -17.24 -15.02 -7.22
C ASN A 63 -18.76 -15.02 -6.91
N GLY A 64 -19.60 -14.75 -7.92
CA GLY A 64 -21.05 -14.65 -7.79
C GLY A 64 -21.79 -14.73 -9.14
N GLY A 65 -23.13 -14.69 -9.12
CA GLY A 65 -23.99 -14.98 -10.29
C GLY A 65 -23.70 -14.15 -11.55
N LYS A 66 -23.43 -12.85 -11.40
CA LYS A 66 -23.06 -11.92 -12.49
C LYS A 66 -21.58 -11.54 -12.50
N THR A 67 -20.78 -12.18 -11.65
CA THR A 67 -19.34 -11.87 -11.43
C THR A 67 -19.01 -10.37 -11.49
N PRO A 68 -19.65 -9.52 -10.66
CA PRO A 68 -19.42 -8.08 -10.71
C PRO A 68 -17.96 -7.76 -10.37
N ILE A 69 -17.46 -6.67 -10.96
CA ILE A 69 -16.16 -6.10 -10.60
C ILE A 69 -16.27 -5.52 -9.18
N ASP A 70 -15.42 -6.02 -8.28
CA ASP A 70 -15.30 -5.52 -6.91
C ASP A 70 -14.19 -4.47 -6.78
N PHE A 71 -13.21 -4.48 -7.69
CA PHE A 71 -12.07 -3.58 -7.66
C PHE A 71 -11.38 -3.52 -9.02
N THR A 72 -10.97 -2.32 -9.43
CA THR A 72 -10.06 -2.11 -10.55
C THR A 72 -9.00 -1.09 -10.14
N CYS A 73 -7.75 -1.36 -10.52
CA CYS A 73 -6.62 -0.46 -10.35
C CYS A 73 -5.85 -0.41 -11.67
N ARG A 74 -5.72 0.78 -12.24
CA ARG A 74 -4.86 1.02 -13.40
C ARG A 74 -3.39 1.18 -12.98
N PRO A 75 -2.41 0.99 -13.88
CA PRO A 75 -0.99 1.15 -13.56
C PRO A 75 -0.66 2.48 -12.90
N GLU A 76 -1.22 3.59 -13.40
CA GLU A 76 -1.00 4.94 -12.87
C GLU A 76 -1.61 5.18 -11.49
N GLN A 77 -2.50 4.29 -11.03
CA GLN A 77 -3.12 4.34 -9.70
C GLN A 77 -2.34 3.50 -8.67
N LEU A 78 -1.46 2.61 -9.13
CA LEU A 78 -0.59 1.83 -8.25
C LEU A 78 0.36 2.78 -7.53
N ARG A 79 0.51 2.61 -6.22
CA ARG A 79 1.45 3.40 -5.40
C ARG A 79 2.53 2.53 -4.81
N TRP A 80 2.16 1.36 -4.31
CA TRP A 80 3.12 0.42 -3.74
C TRP A 80 2.52 -0.98 -3.69
N PHE A 81 3.36 -2.01 -3.73
CA PHE A 81 2.95 -3.37 -3.39
C PHE A 81 4.09 -4.10 -2.67
N GLY A 82 3.73 -5.01 -1.79
CA GLY A 82 4.70 -5.77 -1.02
C GLY A 82 4.04 -6.68 0.00
N ARG A 83 4.86 -7.47 0.68
CA ARG A 83 4.39 -8.52 1.60
C ARG A 83 4.82 -8.15 3.01
N PRO A 84 3.90 -7.93 3.96
CA PRO A 84 4.29 -7.56 5.33
C PRO A 84 5.24 -8.60 5.94
N ASP A 85 5.00 -9.88 5.67
CA ASP A 85 5.77 -11.01 6.20
C ASP A 85 6.56 -11.75 5.13
N LYS A 86 7.67 -12.40 5.53
CA LYS A 86 8.49 -13.28 4.67
C LYS A 86 7.66 -14.44 4.12
N TYR A 87 8.03 -14.92 2.92
CA TYR A 87 7.39 -16.11 2.35
C TYR A 87 7.50 -17.26 3.35
N HIS A 88 6.37 -17.86 3.67
CA HIS A 88 6.32 -19.11 4.41
C HIS A 88 5.54 -20.15 3.61
N PRO A 89 5.73 -21.44 3.90
CA PRO A 89 4.84 -22.48 3.37
C PRO A 89 3.39 -22.14 3.71
N GLY A 90 2.49 -22.31 2.74
CA GLY A 90 1.07 -22.05 2.91
C GLY A 90 0.58 -20.73 2.34
N THR A 91 -0.43 -20.16 3.00
CA THR A 91 -1.11 -18.93 2.58
C THR A 91 -0.31 -17.70 2.98
N ASN A 92 0.09 -16.89 2.01
CA ASN A 92 0.88 -15.69 2.19
C ASN A 92 0.01 -14.44 1.98
N HIS A 93 0.41 -13.33 2.60
CA HIS A 93 -0.28 -12.05 2.50
C HIS A 93 0.49 -11.07 1.58
N LEU A 94 -0.24 -10.38 0.72
CA LEU A 94 0.26 -9.31 -0.14
C LEU A 94 -0.61 -8.08 0.07
N MET A 95 0.01 -6.91 0.21
CA MET A 95 -0.64 -5.62 0.30
C MET A 95 -0.33 -4.80 -0.95
N ILE A 96 -1.35 -4.18 -1.51
CA ILE A 96 -1.26 -3.31 -2.68
C ILE A 96 -1.91 -1.98 -2.28
N HIS A 97 -1.12 -0.91 -2.28
CA HIS A 97 -1.56 0.44 -2.03
C HIS A 97 -1.86 1.11 -3.36
N VAL A 98 -3.04 1.70 -3.44
CA VAL A 98 -3.51 2.40 -4.63
C VAL A 98 -4.11 3.75 -4.25
N GLN A 99 -4.00 4.70 -5.16
CA GLN A 99 -4.71 5.97 -5.06
C GLN A 99 -5.69 6.05 -6.24
N ILE A 100 -6.98 6.04 -5.94
CA ILE A 100 -8.07 6.08 -6.93
C ILE A 100 -8.86 7.36 -6.69
N GLY A 101 -8.72 8.33 -7.59
CA GLY A 101 -9.17 9.70 -7.34
C GLY A 101 -8.54 10.23 -6.05
N ASP A 102 -9.38 10.76 -5.17
CA ASP A 102 -8.94 11.31 -3.88
C ASP A 102 -8.98 10.27 -2.75
N SER A 103 -9.12 8.98 -3.04
CA SER A 103 -9.15 7.92 -2.02
C SER A 103 -7.85 7.11 -2.03
N TRP A 104 -7.29 6.88 -0.84
CA TRP A 104 -6.22 5.91 -0.66
C TRP A 104 -6.82 4.57 -0.22
N GLN A 105 -6.62 3.54 -1.04
CA GLN A 105 -7.12 2.20 -0.76
C GLN A 105 -5.98 1.21 -0.63
N VAL A 106 -6.17 0.25 0.26
CA VAL A 106 -5.27 -0.86 0.48
C VAL A 106 -6.01 -2.14 0.14
N LEU A 107 -5.59 -2.77 -0.95
CA LEU A 107 -6.01 -4.10 -1.33
C LEU A 107 -5.11 -5.12 -0.61
N SER A 108 -5.70 -5.86 0.33
CA SER A 108 -5.06 -7.01 0.97
C SER A 108 -5.46 -8.27 0.23
N LEU A 109 -4.47 -9.07 -0.18
CA LEU A 109 -4.65 -10.36 -0.83
C LEU A 109 -4.06 -11.47 0.03
N TRP A 110 -4.72 -12.61 0.08
CA TRP A 110 -4.12 -13.87 0.51
C TRP A 110 -4.13 -14.85 -0.65
N ALA A 111 -3.03 -15.57 -0.84
CA ALA A 111 -2.89 -16.62 -1.84
C ALA A 111 -1.81 -17.62 -1.39
N TRP A 112 -1.74 -18.80 -1.99
CA TRP A 112 -0.64 -19.72 -1.73
C TRP A 112 0.70 -19.09 -2.16
N LYS A 113 1.82 -19.62 -1.63
CA LYS A 113 3.17 -19.11 -1.89
C LYS A 113 3.45 -18.90 -3.38
N ASP A 114 3.17 -19.91 -4.20
CA ASP A 114 3.49 -19.88 -5.64
C ASP A 114 2.58 -18.90 -6.39
N ASP A 115 1.29 -18.88 -6.06
CA ASP A 115 0.34 -17.89 -6.58
C ASP A 115 0.74 -16.46 -6.22
N THR A 116 1.17 -16.23 -4.98
CA THR A 116 1.70 -14.92 -4.55
C THR A 116 2.93 -14.53 -5.36
N GLY A 117 3.81 -15.50 -5.68
CA GLY A 117 4.95 -15.29 -6.58
C GLY A 117 4.53 -14.88 -7.99
N HIS A 118 3.50 -15.53 -8.55
CA HIS A 118 2.92 -15.16 -9.85
C HIS A 118 2.28 -13.78 -9.83
N ILE A 119 1.52 -13.44 -8.78
CA ILE A 119 0.93 -12.11 -8.60
C ILE A 119 2.02 -11.04 -8.58
N VAL A 120 3.07 -11.23 -7.78
CA VAL A 120 4.21 -10.28 -7.72
C VAL A 120 4.89 -10.14 -9.08
N ARG A 121 5.06 -11.22 -9.84
CA ARG A 121 5.66 -11.16 -11.18
C ARG A 121 4.79 -10.36 -12.15
N ALA A 122 3.48 -10.58 -12.14
CA ALA A 122 2.54 -9.84 -12.98
C ALA A 122 2.45 -8.36 -12.58
N LEU A 123 2.43 -8.04 -11.28
CA LEU A 123 2.46 -6.65 -10.79
C LEU A 123 3.73 -5.92 -11.23
N LYS A 124 4.90 -6.58 -11.18
CA LYS A 124 6.16 -6.01 -11.67
C LYS A 124 6.14 -5.65 -13.16
N ALA A 125 5.29 -6.28 -13.96
CA ALA A 125 5.18 -5.98 -15.39
C ALA A 125 4.38 -4.70 -15.67
N ILE A 126 3.56 -4.23 -14.71
CA ILE A 126 2.78 -2.98 -14.82
C ILE A 126 3.25 -1.88 -13.85
N ALA A 127 4.23 -2.18 -12.99
CA ALA A 127 4.76 -1.25 -12.00
C ALA A 127 5.91 -0.41 -12.58
N THR A 128 6.09 0.79 -12.03
CA THR A 128 7.24 1.62 -12.39
C THR A 128 8.55 1.06 -11.80
N PRO A 129 9.72 1.42 -12.36
CA PRO A 129 11.01 1.02 -11.81
C PRO A 129 11.17 1.37 -10.32
N GLU A 130 10.66 2.52 -9.90
CA GLU A 130 10.70 3.02 -8.52
C GLU A 130 9.88 2.13 -7.58
N GLN A 131 8.69 1.70 -8.01
CA GLN A 131 7.84 0.77 -7.27
C GLN A 131 8.51 -0.61 -7.14
N ILE A 132 9.19 -1.08 -8.19
CA ILE A 132 9.94 -2.33 -8.16
C ILE A 132 11.14 -2.21 -7.20
N LYS A 133 11.85 -1.08 -7.22
CA LYS A 133 12.94 -0.78 -6.28
C LYS A 133 12.43 -0.78 -4.85
N ALA A 134 11.32 -0.10 -4.58
CA ALA A 134 10.66 -0.07 -3.28
C ALA A 134 10.23 -1.47 -2.80
N TYR A 135 9.72 -2.32 -3.70
CA TYR A 135 9.40 -3.72 -3.38
C TYR A 135 10.65 -4.53 -2.96
N ARG A 136 11.81 -4.30 -3.59
CA ARG A 136 13.03 -5.09 -3.33
C ARG A 136 13.79 -4.69 -2.06
N ARG A 137 13.50 -3.53 -1.47
CA ARG A 137 14.13 -3.07 -0.23
C ARG A 137 13.79 -3.95 0.98
N ALA A 138 14.68 -3.95 1.97
CA ALA A 138 14.65 -4.87 3.10
C ALA A 138 13.42 -4.65 4.02
N ARG A 139 13.03 -5.73 4.70
CA ARG A 139 11.84 -5.85 5.58
C ARG A 139 12.20 -5.58 7.04
N PRO A 140 11.23 -5.32 7.95
CA PRO A 140 9.78 -5.25 7.76
C PRO A 140 9.31 -4.00 7.00
N TYR A 141 8.24 -4.12 6.22
CA TYR A 141 7.59 -2.95 5.63
C TYR A 141 6.77 -2.26 6.72
N ILE A 142 7.09 -1.00 7.00
CA ILE A 142 6.41 -0.23 8.03
C ILE A 142 5.08 0.24 7.44
N HIS A 143 4.01 -0.43 7.86
CA HIS A 143 2.65 0.02 7.68
C HIS A 143 2.20 0.56 9.02
N TYR A 144 2.06 1.87 9.13
CA TYR A 144 1.64 2.46 10.39
C TYR A 144 0.16 2.83 10.38
N GLN A 145 -0.48 2.80 11.54
CA GLN A 145 -1.88 3.17 11.68
C GLN A 145 -2.10 4.65 11.37
N VAL A 146 -3.35 5.00 11.12
CA VAL A 146 -3.75 6.34 10.76
C VAL A 146 -3.81 7.19 12.03
N ASP A 147 -2.93 8.19 12.17
CA ASP A 147 -2.88 9.06 13.35
C ASP A 147 -3.53 10.41 13.11
N VAL A 148 -4.10 10.98 14.16
CA VAL A 148 -4.64 12.34 14.13
C VAL A 148 -3.50 13.33 14.22
N ALA A 149 -3.53 14.36 13.37
CA ALA A 149 -2.59 15.45 13.44
C ALA A 149 -3.24 16.79 13.06
N TYR A 150 -2.56 17.88 13.38
CA TYR A 150 -2.96 19.24 13.03
C TYR A 150 -1.79 19.93 12.33
N PRO A 151 -1.91 20.27 11.03
CA PRO A 151 -0.85 21.00 10.33
C PRO A 151 -0.61 22.33 11.05
N GLY A 152 0.66 22.69 11.26
CA GLY A 152 1.04 23.87 12.01
C GLY A 152 2.08 24.73 11.30
N VAL A 153 2.02 26.03 11.52
CA VAL A 153 3.07 26.99 11.13
C VAL A 153 3.52 27.74 12.37
N GLN A 154 4.83 27.91 12.49
CA GLN A 154 5.45 28.69 13.55
C GLN A 154 5.75 30.11 13.04
N ASP A 155 5.37 31.13 13.81
CA ASP A 155 5.71 32.51 13.49
C ASP A 155 7.14 32.89 13.95
N ILE A 156 7.54 34.14 13.68
CA ILE A 156 8.86 34.67 14.04
C ILE A 156 9.10 34.76 15.56
N HIS A 157 8.05 34.71 16.37
CA HIS A 157 8.11 34.76 17.83
C HIS A 157 8.05 33.35 18.46
N GLY A 158 7.96 32.31 17.63
CA GLY A 158 7.92 30.93 18.07
C GLY A 158 6.52 30.40 18.39
N ALA A 159 5.46 31.20 18.19
CA ALA A 159 4.08 30.78 18.44
C ALA A 159 3.53 29.92 17.29
N TRP A 160 2.71 28.93 17.65
CA TRP A 160 2.16 27.97 16.69
C TRP A 160 0.71 28.30 16.34
N THR A 161 0.43 28.40 15.05
CA THR A 161 -0.94 28.42 14.51
C THR A 161 -1.25 27.06 13.89
N LEU A 162 -2.26 26.39 14.42
CA LEU A 162 -2.70 25.07 13.93
C LEU A 162 -3.91 25.19 13.01
N SER A 163 -3.89 24.40 11.94
CA SER A 163 -4.97 24.28 10.97
C SER A 163 -5.95 23.15 11.35
N SER A 164 -6.95 22.93 10.49
CA SER A 164 -7.93 21.86 10.67
C SER A 164 -7.28 20.48 10.77
N ARG A 165 -7.95 19.60 11.53
CA ARG A 165 -7.55 18.22 11.74
C ARG A 165 -7.31 17.49 10.41
N VAL A 166 -6.20 16.79 10.33
CA VAL A 166 -5.90 15.80 9.29
C VAL A 166 -5.63 14.45 9.91
N MET A 167 -5.51 13.44 9.05
CA MET A 167 -5.02 12.13 9.41
C MET A 167 -3.73 11.84 8.64
N LEU A 168 -2.72 11.27 9.31
CA LEU A 168 -1.44 10.91 8.70
C LEU A 168 -1.34 9.39 8.58
N TYR A 169 -0.95 8.90 7.42
CA TYR A 169 -0.77 7.47 7.16
C TYR A 169 0.61 7.21 6.54
N ILE A 170 1.46 6.47 7.27
CA ILE A 170 2.79 6.08 6.81
C ILE A 170 2.69 4.75 6.07
N THR A 171 3.13 4.76 4.82
CA THR A 171 3.32 3.57 3.99
C THR A 171 4.81 3.39 3.70
N PRO A 172 5.23 2.23 3.20
CA PRO A 172 6.64 2.01 2.88
C PRO A 172 7.23 2.94 1.82
N ALA A 173 6.40 3.62 1.03
CA ALA A 173 6.86 4.52 -0.04
C ALA A 173 6.30 5.95 0.05
N PHE A 174 5.26 6.18 0.86
CA PHE A 174 4.58 7.47 0.96
C PHE A 174 4.10 7.80 2.37
N LEU A 175 4.26 9.04 2.80
CA LEU A 175 3.44 9.65 3.83
C LEU A 175 2.19 10.24 3.17
N VAL A 176 1.01 9.80 3.60
CA VAL A 176 -0.28 10.24 3.05
C VAL A 176 -0.97 11.14 4.06
N VAL A 177 -1.27 12.37 3.65
CA VAL A 177 -2.03 13.36 4.41
C VAL A 177 -3.48 13.32 3.95
N LEU A 178 -4.37 13.04 4.89
CA LEU A 178 -5.78 12.80 4.65
C LEU A 178 -6.61 13.90 5.33
N ALA A 179 -7.34 14.68 4.53
CA ALA A 179 -8.23 15.72 5.03
C ALA A 179 -9.67 15.19 5.17
N PRO A 180 -10.43 15.66 6.17
CA PRO A 180 -11.85 15.36 6.26
C PRO A 180 -12.60 15.96 5.07
N ASN A 181 -13.56 15.21 4.51
CA ASN A 181 -14.51 15.68 3.50
C ASN A 181 -15.94 15.57 4.05
N GLU A 182 -16.86 16.35 3.47
CA GLU A 182 -18.28 16.26 3.75
C GLU A 182 -18.77 14.82 3.53
N GLY A 183 -19.43 14.23 4.53
CA GLY A 183 -19.91 12.84 4.47
C GLY A 183 -19.06 11.78 5.18
N LYS A 184 -18.21 12.16 6.15
CA LYS A 184 -17.44 11.24 7.00
C LYS A 184 -16.43 10.37 6.24
N ARG A 185 -15.90 10.88 5.12
CA ARG A 185 -14.79 10.27 4.38
C ARG A 185 -13.55 11.14 4.53
N PHE A 186 -12.40 10.49 4.45
CA PHE A 186 -11.12 11.18 4.34
C PHE A 186 -10.67 11.15 2.89
N ILE A 187 -10.20 12.29 2.38
CA ILE A 187 -9.65 12.42 1.04
C ILE A 187 -8.15 12.69 1.11
N VAL A 188 -7.41 12.20 0.13
CA VAL A 188 -5.97 12.43 0.00
C VAL A 188 -5.75 13.90 -0.35
N GLN A 189 -5.22 14.65 0.61
CA GLN A 189 -4.81 16.04 0.40
C GLN A 189 -3.39 16.09 -0.20
N LYS A 190 -2.48 15.23 0.29
CA LYS A 190 -1.10 15.15 -0.17
C LYS A 190 -0.58 13.72 -0.04
N SER A 191 0.17 13.26 -1.03
CA SER A 191 0.95 12.01 -0.94
C SER A 191 2.41 12.34 -1.16
N ILE A 192 3.21 12.26 -0.10
CA ILE A 192 4.62 12.67 -0.09
C ILE A 192 5.48 11.41 -0.20
N PRO A 193 6.29 11.24 -1.27
CA PRO A 193 7.22 10.12 -1.36
C PRO A 193 8.20 10.13 -0.20
N MET A 194 8.42 8.98 0.43
CA MET A 194 9.30 8.86 1.61
C MET A 194 10.74 9.29 1.33
N GLU A 195 11.22 9.10 0.10
CA GLU A 195 12.57 9.50 -0.31
C GLU A 195 12.79 11.02 -0.36
N GLN A 196 11.69 11.81 -0.38
CA GLN A 196 11.75 13.27 -0.37
C GLN A 196 11.75 13.85 1.05
N ILE A 197 11.47 13.04 2.07
CA ILE A 197 11.34 13.50 3.45
C ILE A 197 12.72 13.52 4.11
N GLN A 198 13.11 14.70 4.61
CA GLN A 198 14.39 14.93 5.28
C GLN A 198 14.21 15.76 6.57
N GLY A 199 15.27 15.90 7.36
CA GLY A 199 15.29 16.81 8.51
C GLY A 199 14.16 16.58 9.51
N ILE A 200 13.85 15.31 9.84
CA ILE A 200 12.77 14.97 10.77
C ILE A 200 13.19 15.36 12.18
N GLU A 201 12.40 16.21 12.80
CA GLU A 201 12.64 16.77 14.12
C GLU A 201 11.37 16.71 14.96
N THR A 202 11.55 16.55 16.27
CA THR A 202 10.47 16.60 17.25
C THR A 202 10.69 17.74 18.23
N MET A 203 9.61 18.36 18.69
CA MET A 203 9.67 19.41 19.71
C MET A 203 8.40 19.42 20.55
N LEU A 204 8.56 19.75 21.83
CA LEU A 204 7.43 20.06 22.70
C LEU A 204 6.94 21.47 22.40
N ARG A 205 5.62 21.65 22.50
CA ARG A 205 4.99 22.97 22.41
C ARG A 205 5.21 23.72 23.72
N LEU A 206 6.00 24.79 23.70
CA LEU A 206 6.25 25.62 24.89
C LEU A 206 4.97 26.30 25.39
N ASP A 207 4.05 26.63 24.49
CA ASP A 207 2.75 27.22 24.82
C ASP A 207 1.81 26.20 25.50
N ARG A 208 2.01 24.90 25.25
CA ARG A 208 1.18 23.80 25.79
C ARG A 208 1.98 22.50 25.99
N PRO A 209 2.87 22.44 26.99
CA PRO A 209 3.87 21.37 27.11
C PRO A 209 3.29 20.00 27.51
N THR A 210 2.04 19.95 27.97
CA THR A 210 1.33 18.72 28.34
C THR A 210 0.36 18.21 27.28
N GLN A 211 0.33 18.84 26.09
CA GLN A 211 -0.54 18.49 24.98
C GLN A 211 0.25 17.88 23.81
N GLU A 212 -0.22 18.07 22.57
CA GLU A 212 0.47 17.62 21.38
C GLU A 212 1.89 18.19 21.28
N GLY A 213 2.87 17.35 20.93
CA GLY A 213 4.15 17.82 20.42
C GLY A 213 4.10 18.03 18.92
N ILE A 214 5.15 18.61 18.35
CA ILE A 214 5.28 18.86 16.91
C ILE A 214 6.26 17.84 16.31
N VAL A 215 5.88 17.27 15.17
CA VAL A 215 6.80 16.63 14.22
C VAL A 215 7.00 17.58 13.06
N ARG A 216 8.26 17.95 12.77
CA ARG A 216 8.65 18.80 11.64
C ARG A 216 9.56 18.03 10.70
N PHE A 217 9.45 18.27 9.40
CA PHE A 217 10.35 17.72 8.39
C PHE A 217 10.37 18.59 7.14
N THR A 218 11.35 18.37 6.27
CA THR A 218 11.48 19.05 4.97
C THR A 218 11.11 18.12 3.83
N VAL A 219 10.51 18.70 2.78
CA VAL A 219 10.22 18.05 1.50
C VAL A 219 10.67 19.00 0.39
N GLY A 220 11.84 18.74 -0.20
CA GLY A 220 12.53 19.74 -1.01
C GLY A 220 12.78 21.01 -0.17
N ASP A 221 12.29 22.16 -0.63
CA ASP A 221 12.42 23.44 0.06
C ASP A 221 11.27 23.74 1.04
N GLU A 222 10.23 22.91 1.07
CA GLU A 222 9.05 23.10 1.91
C GLU A 222 9.28 22.50 3.31
N LYS A 223 9.05 23.29 4.36
CA LYS A 223 8.98 22.81 5.74
C LYS A 223 7.54 22.49 6.11
N LEU A 224 7.30 21.25 6.52
CA LEU A 224 6.01 20.78 7.00
C LEU A 224 6.10 20.50 8.50
N ALA A 225 5.06 20.86 9.24
CA ALA A 225 4.96 20.59 10.66
C ALA A 225 3.55 20.15 11.05
N PHE A 226 3.47 19.19 11.96
CA PHE A 226 2.23 18.58 12.41
C PHE A 226 2.24 18.45 13.93
N ALA A 227 1.23 19.00 14.61
CA ALA A 227 1.00 18.77 16.01
C ALA A 227 0.24 17.45 16.22
N MET A 228 0.73 16.58 17.10
CA MET A 228 0.09 15.32 17.46
C MET A 228 0.51 14.80 18.85
N LEU A 229 -0.28 13.90 19.44
CA LEU A 229 -0.02 13.36 20.78
C LEU A 229 1.21 12.47 20.83
N ASP A 230 1.29 11.45 19.96
CA ASP A 230 2.39 10.48 19.93
C ASP A 230 3.53 10.92 19.00
N PHE A 231 3.87 12.20 19.01
CA PHE A 231 4.78 12.83 18.05
C PHE A 231 6.16 12.18 17.98
N GLN A 232 6.74 11.75 19.12
CA GLN A 232 8.04 11.08 19.13
C GLN A 232 7.98 9.72 18.43
N ALA A 233 7.02 8.88 18.79
CA ALA A 233 6.84 7.57 18.19
C ALA A 233 6.48 7.66 16.69
N PHE A 234 5.72 8.70 16.30
CA PHE A 234 5.43 8.96 14.90
C PHE A 234 6.70 9.37 14.13
N ALA A 235 7.50 10.29 14.67
CA ALA A 235 8.73 10.76 14.05
C ALA A 235 9.76 9.62 13.88
N ASP A 236 9.93 8.76 14.88
CA ASP A 236 10.82 7.61 14.80
C ASP A 236 10.41 6.67 13.66
N ARG A 237 9.10 6.44 13.49
CA ARG A 237 8.56 5.61 12.40
C ARG A 237 8.68 6.26 11.04
N LEU A 238 8.45 7.57 10.96
CA LEU A 238 8.64 8.33 9.73
C LEU A 238 10.10 8.30 9.31
N GLY A 239 11.01 8.50 10.27
CA GLY A 239 12.46 8.43 10.05
C GLY A 239 12.91 7.05 9.58
N GLU A 240 12.41 5.99 10.22
CA GLU A 240 12.73 4.63 9.79
C GLU A 240 12.17 4.31 8.40
N ALA A 241 10.96 4.75 8.07
CA ALA A 241 10.39 4.57 6.73
C ALA A 241 11.20 5.34 5.67
N ALA A 242 11.52 6.62 5.91
CA ALA A 242 12.32 7.46 5.02
C ALA A 242 13.72 6.89 4.80
N ARG A 243 14.43 6.53 5.88
CA ARG A 243 15.77 5.94 5.84
C ARG A 243 15.81 4.67 4.98
N ARG A 244 14.85 3.77 5.15
CA ARG A 244 14.75 2.53 4.35
C ARG A 244 14.51 2.79 2.87
N THR A 245 13.83 3.90 2.53
CA THR A 245 13.70 4.31 1.12
C THR A 245 14.96 4.92 0.52
N LEU A 246 16.05 5.01 1.26
CA LEU A 246 17.36 5.37 0.71
C LEU A 246 18.30 4.17 0.62
N GLU A 247 18.02 3.09 1.34
CA GLU A 247 18.82 1.85 1.29
C GLU A 247 18.79 1.22 -0.11
N ASP A 248 19.93 0.69 -0.52
CA ASP A 248 20.03 -0.09 -1.75
C ASP A 248 19.26 -1.41 -1.61
N PRO A 249 18.57 -1.86 -2.67
CA PRO A 249 17.94 -3.17 -2.64
C PRO A 249 18.99 -4.24 -2.44
N ILE A 250 18.70 -5.23 -1.60
CA ILE A 250 19.58 -6.39 -1.44
C ILE A 250 19.71 -7.06 -2.81
N ILE A 251 20.91 -7.03 -3.37
CA ILE A 251 21.26 -7.84 -4.54
C ILE A 251 21.46 -9.25 -4.00
N GLU A 252 20.40 -10.07 -4.02
CA GLU A 252 20.57 -11.51 -3.87
C GLU A 252 21.39 -11.98 -5.07
N HIS A 253 22.70 -12.17 -4.87
CA HIS A 253 23.53 -12.90 -5.82
C HIS A 253 22.87 -14.27 -6.00
N GLY A 254 22.23 -14.47 -7.15
CA GLY A 254 21.57 -15.71 -7.49
C GLY A 254 22.52 -16.87 -7.23
N LYS A 255 22.02 -17.93 -6.59
CA LYS A 255 22.75 -19.20 -6.48
C LYS A 255 23.39 -19.48 -7.83
N LYS A 256 24.73 -19.51 -7.88
CA LYS A 256 25.48 -20.00 -9.04
C LYS A 256 24.80 -21.29 -9.47
N LYS A 257 24.30 -21.35 -10.71
CA LYS A 257 24.05 -22.63 -11.37
C LYS A 257 25.38 -23.39 -11.27
N LYS A 258 25.44 -24.42 -10.44
CA LYS A 258 26.44 -25.47 -10.64
C LYS A 258 26.11 -26.02 -12.03
N TYR A 259 26.95 -25.66 -13.00
CA TYR A 259 27.06 -26.50 -14.18
C TYR A 259 27.61 -27.83 -13.67
N ASP A 260 26.92 -28.91 -14.01
CA ASP A 260 27.41 -30.27 -13.79
C ASP A 260 28.73 -30.40 -14.56
N GLU A 261 29.82 -30.58 -13.82
CA GLU A 261 31.09 -31.08 -14.36
C GLU A 261 31.05 -32.61 -14.24
N GLU A 262 31.03 -33.24 -15.42
CA GLU A 262 31.37 -34.63 -15.80
C GLU A 262 30.70 -35.81 -15.06
#